data_AF-A0A7C4ZVV8-F1
#
_entry.id   AF-A0A7C4ZVV8-F1
#
_cell.length_a   1.000
_cell.length_b   1.000
_cell.length_c   1.000
_cell.angle_alpha   90.00
_cell.angle_beta   90.00
_cell.angle_gamma   90.00
#
_symmetry.space_group_name_H-M   'P 1'
#
loop_
_entity.id
_entity.type
_entity.pdbx_description
1 polymer ?
#
loop_
_entity_poly.entity_id
_entity_poly.type
_entity_poly.pdbx_seq_one_letter_code
_entity_poly.pdbx_strand_id
1 'polypeptide(L)'
;MAKSKAVIKAELMKKAEAVIDELLDWHEETDRPNLTQVEGKVLELRQRLSEEMAVRPVPGPRCAGCGVEMRYKGMKDKTVLSWVGELKLERGYYYCDQCRTGLFPPGSTA
;
A
#
# COMPACT_ATOMS: atom_id res chain seq x y z
N MET A 1 -12.70 1.37 -14.14
CA MET A 1 -13.81 1.86 -13.30
C MET A 1 -13.42 1.67 -11.84
N ALA A 2 -13.60 2.68 -11.00
CA ALA A 2 -13.36 2.52 -9.57
C ALA A 2 -14.39 1.53 -8.99
N LYS A 3 -13.95 0.61 -8.11
CA LYS A 3 -14.84 -0.32 -7.43
C LYS A 3 -15.86 0.47 -6.60
N SER A 4 -17.11 0.01 -6.54
CA SER A 4 -18.12 0.65 -5.71
C SER A 4 -17.77 0.50 -4.23
N LYS A 5 -18.26 1.42 -3.38
CA LYS A 5 -18.10 1.34 -1.92
C LYS A 5 -18.50 -0.03 -1.37
N ALA A 6 -19.57 -0.62 -1.90
CA ALA A 6 -20.06 -1.94 -1.47
C ALA A 6 -19.06 -3.05 -1.79
N VAL A 7 -18.47 -3.04 -2.99
CA VAL A 7 -17.44 -4.01 -3.39
C VAL A 7 -16.19 -3.86 -2.52
N ILE A 8 -15.71 -2.62 -2.31
CA ILE A 8 -14.54 -2.36 -1.47
C ILE A 8 -14.79 -2.84 -0.04
N LYS A 9 -15.97 -2.54 0.54
CA LYS A 9 -16.32 -3.00 1.88
C LYS A 9 -16.33 -4.52 1.96
N ALA A 10 -16.94 -5.21 1.00
CA ALA A 10 -17.02 -6.67 0.99
C ALA A 10 -15.62 -7.30 0.92
N GLU A 11 -14.74 -6.77 0.08
CA GLU A 11 -13.34 -7.23 -0.02
C GLU A 11 -12.58 -7.05 1.29
N LEU A 12 -12.71 -5.88 1.94
CA LEU A 12 -12.05 -5.60 3.22
C LEU A 12 -12.60 -6.47 4.35
N MET A 13 -13.92 -6.70 4.41
CA MET A 13 -14.52 -7.59 5.41
C MET A 13 -14.01 -9.01 5.25
N LYS A 14 -13.91 -9.53 4.02
CA LYS A 14 -13.37 -10.87 3.75
C LYS A 14 -11.91 -11.01 4.23
N LYS A 15 -11.10 -9.97 4.02
CA LYS A 15 -9.70 -9.94 4.48
C LYS A 15 -9.60 -9.89 6.01
N ALA A 16 -10.45 -9.08 6.64
CA ALA A 16 -10.51 -9.00 8.10
C ALA A 16 -10.95 -10.33 8.72
N GLU A 17 -11.94 -11.00 8.14
CA GLU A 17 -12.41 -12.32 8.57
C GLU A 17 -11.28 -13.36 8.52
N ALA A 18 -10.55 -13.46 7.40
CA ALA A 18 -9.41 -14.37 7.28
C ALA A 18 -8.30 -14.11 8.32
N VAL A 19 -8.07 -12.83 8.68
CA VAL A 19 -7.10 -12.47 9.72
C VAL A 19 -7.58 -12.85 11.11
N ILE A 20 -8.88 -12.76 11.36
CA ILE A 20 -9.50 -13.17 12.63
C ILE A 20 -9.44 -14.70 12.76
N ASP A 21 -9.81 -15.43 11.71
CA ASP A 21 -9.73 -16.90 11.69
C ASP A 21 -8.31 -17.36 12.01
N GLU A 22 -7.28 -16.77 11.40
CA GLU A 22 -5.88 -17.10 11.69
C GLU A 22 -5.48 -16.83 13.15
N LEU A 23 -6.02 -15.78 13.78
CA LEU A 23 -5.78 -15.52 15.20
C LEU A 23 -6.42 -16.60 16.09
N LEU A 24 -7.63 -17.02 15.74
CA LEU A 24 -8.38 -18.03 16.48
C LEU A 24 -7.72 -19.40 16.35
N ASP A 25 -7.36 -19.82 15.12
CA ASP A 25 -6.63 -21.06 14.85
C ASP A 25 -5.31 -21.09 15.64
N TRP A 26 -4.54 -19.99 15.60
CA TRP A 26 -3.30 -19.88 16.36
C TRP A 26 -3.52 -20.02 17.87
N HIS A 27 -4.64 -19.51 18.40
CA HIS A 27 -4.99 -19.62 19.81
C HIS A 27 -5.38 -21.05 20.21
N GLU A 28 -6.05 -21.79 19.32
CA GLU A 28 -6.37 -23.21 19.53
C GLU A 28 -5.13 -24.10 19.49
N GLU A 29 -4.17 -23.79 18.62
CA GLU A 29 -2.92 -24.55 18.44
C GLU A 29 -1.86 -24.24 19.51
N THR A 30 -1.95 -23.08 20.17
CA THR A 30 -0.98 -22.64 21.18
C THR A 30 -1.52 -22.83 22.58
N ASP A 31 -0.99 -23.82 23.33
CA ASP A 31 -1.40 -24.01 24.73
C ASP A 31 -0.90 -22.87 25.62
N ARG A 32 -1.83 -22.16 26.26
CA ARG A 32 -1.59 -21.07 27.23
C ARG A 32 -0.54 -20.04 26.76
N PRO A 33 -0.79 -19.32 25.65
CA PRO A 33 0.14 -18.30 25.19
C PRO A 33 0.29 -17.20 26.25
N ASN A 34 1.51 -16.74 26.46
CA ASN A 34 1.75 -15.58 27.30
C ASN A 34 1.40 -14.27 26.57
N LEU A 35 1.31 -13.18 27.33
CA LEU A 35 0.92 -11.88 26.79
C LEU A 35 1.80 -11.43 25.61
N THR A 36 3.12 -11.63 25.69
CA THR A 36 4.05 -11.25 24.63
C THR A 36 3.80 -12.02 23.32
N GLN A 37 3.45 -13.31 23.40
CA GLN A 37 3.11 -14.11 22.23
C GLN A 37 1.81 -13.62 21.58
N VAL A 38 0.79 -13.32 22.40
CA VAL A 38 -0.49 -12.78 21.93
C VAL A 38 -0.28 -11.42 21.25
N GLU A 39 0.44 -10.50 21.90
CA GLU A 39 0.75 -9.18 21.36
C GLU A 39 1.54 -9.27 20.05
N GLY A 40 2.51 -10.19 19.97
CA GLY A 40 3.30 -10.44 18.77
C GLY A 40 2.41 -10.89 17.60
N LYS A 41 1.55 -11.88 17.81
CA LYS A 41 0.63 -12.38 16.77
C LYS A 41 -0.37 -11.31 16.35
N VAL A 42 -0.96 -10.58 17.30
CA VAL A 42 -1.89 -9.48 17.00
C VAL A 42 -1.21 -8.36 16.22
N LEU A 43 0.04 -8.01 16.57
CA LEU A 43 0.79 -6.97 15.87
C LEU A 43 1.08 -7.37 14.41
N GLU A 44 1.55 -8.59 14.18
CA GLU A 44 1.79 -9.16 12.85
C GLU A 44 0.52 -9.09 11.99
N LEU A 45 -0.57 -9.63 12.50
CA LEU A 45 -1.87 -9.68 11.83
C LEU A 45 -2.43 -8.28 11.53
N ARG A 46 -2.33 -7.36 12.50
CA ARG A 46 -2.76 -5.96 12.34
C ARG A 46 -1.97 -5.24 11.24
N GLN A 47 -0.65 -5.45 11.16
CA GLN A 47 0.20 -4.82 10.15
C GLN A 47 -0.27 -5.24 8.75
N ARG A 48 -0.42 -6.55 8.52
CA ARG A 48 -0.91 -7.10 7.25
C ARG A 48 -2.28 -6.52 6.86
N LEU A 49 -3.25 -6.51 7.77
CA LEU A 49 -4.58 -5.95 7.48
C LEU A 49 -4.52 -4.44 7.18
N SER A 50 -3.68 -3.70 7.92
CA SER A 50 -3.52 -2.26 7.75
C SER A 50 -2.91 -1.89 6.39
N GLU A 51 -1.92 -2.66 5.93
CA GLU A 51 -1.33 -2.48 4.60
C GLU A 51 -2.37 -2.67 3.49
N GLU A 52 -3.19 -3.71 3.59
CA GLU A 52 -4.24 -3.96 2.60
C GLU A 52 -5.33 -2.88 2.59
N MET A 53 -5.65 -2.29 3.75
CA MET A 53 -6.57 -1.15 3.85
C MET A 53 -5.97 0.16 3.34
N ALA A 54 -4.66 0.34 3.46
CA ALA A 54 -3.94 1.54 3.05
C ALA A 54 -3.76 1.63 1.53
N VAL A 55 -3.80 0.51 0.80
CA VAL A 55 -3.81 0.49 -0.68
C VAL A 55 -5.17 0.98 -1.19
N ARG A 56 -5.34 2.30 -1.25
CA ARG A 56 -6.44 2.94 -1.96
C ARG A 56 -5.93 3.47 -3.29
N PRO A 57 -6.65 3.25 -4.41
CA PRO A 57 -6.35 3.95 -5.65
C PRO A 57 -6.62 5.44 -5.43
N VAL A 58 -5.57 6.18 -5.09
CA VAL A 58 -5.54 7.63 -5.23
C VAL A 58 -5.33 7.92 -6.72
N PRO A 59 -6.06 8.87 -7.33
CA PRO A 59 -5.83 9.23 -8.71
C PRO A 59 -4.35 9.51 -8.94
N GLY A 60 -3.78 8.87 -9.96
CA GLY A 60 -2.41 9.11 -10.38
C GLY A 60 -2.18 10.58 -10.77
N PRO A 61 -0.91 11.02 -10.80
CA PRO A 61 -0.57 12.34 -11.30
C PRO A 61 -1.09 12.51 -12.74
N ARG A 62 -1.54 13.73 -13.08
CA ARG A 62 -1.95 14.07 -14.44
C ARG A 62 -0.73 14.30 -15.33
N CYS A 63 -0.79 13.82 -16.56
CA CYS A 63 0.26 14.06 -17.55
C CYS A 63 0.32 15.55 -17.91
N ALA A 64 1.51 16.16 -17.88
CA ALA A 64 1.68 17.57 -18.26
C ALA A 64 1.33 17.86 -19.73
N GLY A 65 1.43 16.85 -20.61
CA GLY A 65 1.15 17.01 -22.05
C GLY A 65 -0.34 16.93 -22.41
N CYS A 66 -1.06 15.94 -21.89
CA CYS A 66 -2.47 15.68 -22.25
C CYS A 66 -3.48 15.84 -21.10
N GLY A 67 -3.02 16.07 -19.87
CA GLY A 67 -3.87 16.21 -18.69
C GLY A 67 -4.53 14.91 -18.20
N VAL A 68 -4.35 13.79 -18.90
CA VAL A 68 -4.92 12.48 -18.52
C VAL A 68 -4.15 11.89 -17.34
N GLU A 69 -4.86 11.18 -16.46
CA GLU A 69 -4.27 10.44 -15.35
C GLU A 69 -3.25 9.41 -15.85
N MET A 70 -2.03 9.47 -15.31
CA MET A 70 -0.95 8.57 -15.70
C MET A 70 -1.10 7.19 -15.02
N ARG A 71 -0.80 6.12 -15.76
CA ARG A 71 -0.83 4.75 -15.27
C ARG A 71 0.32 4.49 -14.29
N TYR A 72 0.01 3.95 -13.12
CA TYR A 72 1.00 3.47 -12.16
C TYR A 72 1.76 2.24 -12.69
N LYS A 73 3.09 2.24 -12.53
CA LYS A 73 4.02 1.19 -13.00
C LYS A 73 4.83 0.51 -11.89
N GLY A 74 4.55 0.82 -10.62
CA GLY A 74 5.26 0.25 -9.47
C GLY A 74 6.07 1.28 -8.68
N MET A 75 6.73 0.82 -7.61
CA MET A 75 7.67 1.61 -6.82
C MET A 75 9.09 1.50 -7.40
N LYS A 76 9.87 2.56 -7.27
CA LYS A 76 11.30 2.57 -7.59
C LYS A 76 12.07 3.35 -6.53
N ASP A 77 13.24 2.85 -6.19
CA ASP A 77 14.17 3.52 -5.28
C ASP A 77 14.69 4.81 -5.88
N LYS A 78 14.81 5.83 -5.04
CA LYS A 78 15.51 7.07 -5.34
C LYS A 78 16.36 7.49 -4.16
N THR A 79 17.65 7.63 -4.42
CA THR A 79 18.57 8.29 -3.51
C THR A 79 18.42 9.81 -3.67
N VAL A 80 18.19 10.51 -2.57
CA VAL A 80 18.11 11.97 -2.52
C VAL A 80 19.08 12.52 -1.49
N LEU A 81 19.76 13.61 -1.83
CA LEU A 81 20.53 14.38 -0.87
C LEU A 81 19.58 15.38 -0.19
N SER A 82 19.54 15.33 1.14
CA SER A 82 18.71 16.22 1.97
C SER A 82 19.58 16.93 3.01
N TRP A 83 19.00 17.86 3.76
CA TRP A 83 19.70 18.52 4.88
C TRP A 83 20.13 17.55 5.98
N VAL A 84 19.49 16.38 6.09
CA VAL A 84 19.86 15.32 7.05
C VAL A 84 20.81 14.28 6.44
N GLY A 85 21.36 14.55 5.25
CA GLY A 85 22.25 13.65 4.53
C GLY A 85 21.53 12.87 3.41
N GLU A 86 22.18 11.80 2.96
CA GLU A 86 21.67 10.93 1.90
C GLU A 86 20.55 10.02 2.41
N LEU A 87 19.41 10.02 1.71
CA LEU A 87 18.25 9.20 2.02
C LEU A 87 17.88 8.32 0.82
N LYS A 88 17.57 7.04 1.07
CA LYS A 88 16.95 6.15 0.08
C LYS A 88 15.44 6.14 0.30
N LEU A 89 14.68 6.55 -0.70
CA LEU A 89 13.22 6.64 -0.65
C LEU A 89 12.61 5.81 -1.78
N GLU A 90 11.55 5.05 -1.49
CA GLU A 90 10.73 4.43 -2.53
C GLU A 90 9.67 5.41 -3.05
N ARG A 91 9.64 5.61 -4.37
CA ARG A 91 8.72 6.56 -5.04
C ARG A 91 7.94 5.84 -6.13
N GLY A 92 6.67 6.21 -6.32
CA GLY A 92 5.85 5.65 -7.39
C GLY A 92 6.32 6.09 -8.79
N TYR A 93 6.37 5.16 -9.73
CA TYR A 93 6.67 5.41 -11.15
C TYR A 93 5.37 5.41 -11.97
N TYR A 94 5.18 6.40 -12.84
CA TYR A 94 3.97 6.54 -13.65
C TYR A 94 4.30 6.69 -15.13
N TYR A 95 3.37 6.31 -16.01
CA TYR A 95 3.52 6.39 -17.45
C TYR A 95 2.22 6.83 -18.12
N CYS A 96 2.32 7.73 -19.08
CA CYS A 96 1.20 8.17 -19.90
C CYS A 96 1.22 7.41 -21.22
N ASP A 97 0.18 6.61 -21.49
CA ASP A 97 0.08 5.85 -22.73
C ASP A 97 -0.19 6.75 -23.96
N GLN A 98 -0.81 7.91 -23.77
CA GLN A 98 -1.12 8.90 -24.83
C GLN A 98 0.15 9.65 -25.29
N CYS A 99 0.86 10.25 -24.34
CA CYS A 99 2.07 11.05 -24.63
C CYS A 99 3.35 10.19 -24.65
N ARG A 100 3.25 8.89 -24.33
CA ARG A 100 4.36 7.95 -24.20
C ARG A 100 5.48 8.43 -23.26
N THR A 101 5.14 9.23 -22.25
CA THR A 101 6.09 9.82 -21.30
C THR A 101 5.99 9.18 -19.92
N GLY A 102 7.13 9.04 -19.25
CA GLY A 102 7.21 8.58 -17.86
C GLY A 102 7.29 9.76 -16.89
N LEU A 103 6.70 9.62 -15.70
CA LEU A 103 6.87 10.53 -14.58
C LEU A 103 7.51 9.78 -13.42
N PHE A 104 8.73 10.18 -13.10
CA PHE A 104 9.47 9.71 -11.94
C PHE A 104 10.43 10.79 -11.43
N PRO A 105 10.40 11.13 -10.13
CA PRO A 105 9.38 10.81 -9.15
C PRO A 105 8.26 11.89 -9.13
N PRO A 106 7.01 11.60 -8.72
CA PRO A 106 5.89 12.54 -8.83
C PRO A 106 6.04 13.72 -7.87
N GLY A 107 5.94 14.96 -8.34
CA GLY A 107 6.15 16.15 -7.51
C GLY A 107 7.60 16.64 -7.44
N SER A 108 8.49 16.13 -8.29
CA SER A 108 9.72 16.87 -8.62
C SER A 108 9.40 17.92 -9.68
N THR A 109 8.87 19.06 -9.26
CA THR A 109 9.11 20.30 -10.01
C THR A 109 10.51 20.77 -9.61
N ALA A 110 11.38 20.96 -10.61
CA ALA A 110 12.60 21.74 -10.44
C ALA A 110 12.24 23.18 -10.05
#